data_AF-A0A6B3F9P4-F1
#
_entry.id   AF-A0A6B3F9P4-F1
#
_cell.length_a   1.000
_cell.length_b   1.000
_cell.length_c   1.000
_cell.angle_alpha   90.00
_cell.angle_beta   90.00
_cell.angle_gamma   90.00
#
_symmetry.space_group_name_H-M   'P 1'
#
loop_
_entity.id
_entity.type
_entity.pdbx_description
1 polymer ?
#
loop_
_entity_poly.entity_id
_entity_poly.type
_entity_poly.pdbx_seq_one_letter_code
_entity_poly.pdbx_strand_id
1 'polypeptide(L)' 'MTVEHTADDHLELVRDLLSRMTVAEKLGQLQQLSWNSATGPGGGETEEIEIAAREGRLGSVLNITGA' A
#
# COMPACT_ATOMS: atom_id res chain seq x y z
N MET A 1 15.77 -0.78 26.73
CA MET A 1 16.82 -0.27 25.83
C MET A 1 16.14 0.02 24.52
N THR A 2 15.82 1.28 24.26
CA THR A 2 15.21 1.70 22.98
C THR A 2 16.37 1.85 22.00
N VAL A 3 16.39 1.02 20.95
CA VAL A 3 17.36 1.19 19.87
C VAL A 3 16.85 2.34 19.02
N GLU A 4 17.54 3.47 19.03
CA GLU A 4 17.28 4.53 18.05
C GLU A 4 17.87 4.09 16.72
N HIS A 5 17.00 3.91 15.73
CA HIS A 5 17.43 3.66 14.36
C HIS A 5 17.72 4.99 13.68
N THR A 6 18.89 5.08 13.04
CA THR A 6 19.25 6.26 12.26
C THR A 6 18.59 6.20 10.88
N ALA A 7 18.50 7.33 10.18
CA ALA A 7 17.99 7.34 8.80
C ALA A 7 18.80 6.41 7.87
N ASP A 8 20.07 6.18 8.17
CA ASP A 8 20.95 5.29 7.43
C ASP A 8 20.59 3.80 7.63
N ASP A 9 20.09 3.42 8.81
CA ASP A 9 19.66 2.04 9.09
C ASP A 9 18.46 1.62 8.21
N HIS A 10 17.58 2.57 7.90
CA HIS A 10 16.43 2.32 7.03
C HIS A 10 16.80 2.29 5.55
N LEU A 11 17.91 2.91 5.17
CA LEU A 11 18.30 3.03 3.78
C LEU A 11 18.71 1.68 3.17
N GLU A 12 19.40 0.84 3.94
CA GLU A 12 19.76 -0.52 3.50
C GLU A 12 18.52 -1.40 3.33
N LEU A 13 17.58 -1.33 4.28
CA LEU A 13 16.31 -2.05 4.23
C LEU A 13 15.46 -1.64 3.02
N VAL A 14 15.35 -0.33 2.75
CA VAL A 14 14.60 0.18 1.60
C VAL A 14 15.27 -0.23 0.29
N ARG A 15 16.61 -0.17 0.20
CA ARG A 15 17.35 -0.61 -1.00
C ARG A 15 17.15 -2.10 -1.28
N ASP A 16 17.23 -2.94 -0.26
CA ASP A 16 16.98 -4.38 -0.40
C ASP A 16 15.55 -4.64 -0.88
N LEU A 17 14.55 -4.01 -0.28
CA LEU A 17 13.15 -4.14 -0.68
C LEU A 17 12.93 -3.71 -2.14
N LEU A 18 13.41 -2.52 -2.52
CA LEU A 18 13.30 -2.00 -3.89
C LEU A 18 14.03 -2.87 -4.92
N SER A 19 15.07 -3.62 -4.53
CA SER A 19 15.78 -4.51 -5.44
C SER A 19 14.95 -5.75 -5.84
N ARG A 20 14.02 -6.16 -4.98
CA ARG A 20 13.16 -7.34 -5.18
C ARG A 20 11.82 -7.01 -5.85
N MET A 21 11.46 -5.74 -5.94
CA MET A 21 10.22 -5.27 -6.57
C MET A 21 10.36 -5.12 -8.08
N THR A 22 9.33 -5.57 -8.80
CA THR A 22 9.07 -5.20 -10.19
C THR A 22 8.80 -3.71 -10.34
N VAL A 23 8.89 -3.19 -11.57
CA VAL A 23 8.54 -1.79 -11.86
C VAL A 23 7.06 -1.51 -11.55
N ALA A 24 6.18 -2.48 -11.81
CA ALA A 24 4.75 -2.36 -11.54
C ALA A 24 4.46 -2.22 -10.04
N GLU A 25 5.12 -3.01 -9.20
CA GLU A 25 4.98 -2.90 -7.74
C GLU A 25 5.51 -1.56 -7.22
N LYS A 26 6.63 -1.06 -7.78
CA LYS A 26 7.17 0.27 -7.41
C LYS A 26 6.19 1.38 -7.75
N LEU A 27 5.57 1.30 -8.93
CA LEU A 27 4.51 2.23 -9.31
C LEU A 27 3.28 2.09 -8.40
N GLY A 28 2.93 0.86 -8.03
CA GLY A 28 1.87 0.55 -7.07
C GLY A 28 2.07 1.25 -5.72
N GLN A 29 3.30 1.34 -5.22
CA GLN A 29 3.59 2.08 -3.98
C GLN A 29 3.28 3.57 -4.05
N LEU A 30 3.20 4.16 -5.26
CA LEU A 30 2.82 5.57 -5.45
C LEU A 30 1.30 5.76 -5.54
N GLN A 31 0.53 4.68 -5.59
CA GLN A 31 -0.93 4.72 -5.71
C GLN A 31 -1.60 4.79 -4.34
N GLN A 32 -2.56 5.70 -4.22
CA GLN A 32 -3.43 5.84 -3.07
C GLN A 32 -4.91 5.80 -3.50
N LEU A 33 -5.69 4.87 -2.97
CA LEU A 33 -7.12 4.74 -3.25
C LEU A 33 -7.97 5.09 -2.03
N SER A 34 -9.14 5.71 -2.24
CA SER A 34 -10.09 5.99 -1.16
C SER A 34 -10.92 4.74 -0.86
N TRP A 35 -11.00 4.36 0.41
CA TRP A 35 -11.96 3.37 0.87
C TRP A 35 -13.36 3.96 0.76
N ASN A 36 -14.08 3.56 -0.28
CA ASN A 36 -15.44 4.01 -0.52
C ASN A 36 -16.41 2.89 -0.16
N SER A 37 -17.30 3.15 0.79
CA SER A 37 -18.50 2.35 0.97
C SER A 37 -19.38 2.54 -0.27
N ALA A 38 -19.50 1.52 -1.13
CA ALA A 38 -20.42 1.60 -2.27
C ALA A 38 -21.82 1.98 -1.78
N THR A 39 -22.34 3.11 -2.27
CA THR A 39 -23.71 3.56 -2.00
C THR A 39 -24.69 3.11 -3.10
N GLY A 40 -24.21 2.37 -4.11
CA GLY A 40 -25.00 1.85 -5.22
C GLY A 40 -25.38 0.36 -5.07
N PRO A 41 -26.44 -0.10 -5.77
CA PRO A 41 -26.82 -1.51 -5.80
C PRO A 41 -25.80 -2.30 -6.62
N GLY A 42 -24.83 -2.95 -5.96
CA GLY A 42 -23.79 -3.70 -6.66
C GLY A 42 -22.69 -4.33 -5.80
N GLY A 43 -22.51 -3.90 -4.54
CA GLY A 43 -21.38 -4.37 -3.74
C GLY A 43 -20.09 -3.59 -4.01
N GLY A 44 -19.17 -3.59 -3.05
CA GLY A 44 -18.20 -2.53 -2.76
C GLY A 44 -17.09 -2.31 -3.80
N GLU A 45 -16.79 -1.04 -4.09
CA GLU A 45 -15.49 -0.59 -4.67
C GLU A 45 -14.27 -1.08 -3.84
N THR A 46 -14.51 -1.67 -2.67
CA THR A 46 -13.54 -2.35 -1.82
C THR A 46 -12.96 -3.62 -2.45
N GLU A 47 -13.69 -4.35 -3.31
CA GLU A 47 -13.15 -5.55 -3.97
C GLU A 47 -11.99 -5.19 -4.90
N GLU A 48 -12.10 -4.10 -5.65
CA GLU A 48 -11.02 -3.61 -6.51
C GLU A 48 -9.80 -3.15 -5.70
N ILE A 49 -10.02 -2.55 -4.52
CA ILE A 49 -8.96 -2.16 -3.59
C ILE A 49 -8.23 -3.41 -3.06
N GLU A 50 -8.97 -4.46 -2.68
CA GLU A 50 -8.39 -5.72 -2.21
C GLU A 50 -7.60 -6.43 -3.31
N ILE A 51 -8.11 -6.47 -4.54
CA ILE A 51 -7.41 -7.03 -5.70
C ILE A 51 -6.13 -6.23 -5.97
N ALA A 52 -6.21 -4.89 -6.01
CA ALA A 52 -5.06 -4.04 -6.24
C ALA A 52 -3.98 -4.22 -5.15
N ALA A 53 -4.37 -4.42 -3.89
CA ALA A 53 -3.45 -4.72 -2.80
C ALA A 53 -2.74 -6.07 -3.00
N ARG A 54 -3.49 -7.13 -3.33
CA ARG A 54 -2.93 -8.48 -3.56
C ARG A 54 -1.95 -8.54 -4.73
N GLU A 55 -2.16 -7.70 -5.74
CA GLU A 55 -1.30 -7.62 -6.92
C GLU A 55 -0.13 -6.64 -6.77
N GLY A 56 0.05 -6.02 -5.60
CA GLY A 56 1.12 -5.06 -5.35
C GLY A 56 0.93 -3.71 -6.09
N ARG A 57 -0.29 -3.41 -6.52
CA ARG A 57 -0.65 -2.18 -7.27
C ARG A 57 -1.16 -1.03 -6.38
N LEU A 58 -1.04 -1.17 -5.07
CA LEU A 58 -1.57 -0.23 -4.08
C LEU A 58 -0.57 0.01 -2.94
N GLY A 59 -0.22 1.28 -2.71
CA GLY A 59 0.70 1.71 -1.67
C GLY A 59 0.00 2.15 -0.39
N SER A 60 -1.15 2.81 -0.53
CA SER A 60 -1.94 3.26 0.61
C SER A 60 -3.44 3.32 0.33
N VAL A 61 -4.22 3.30 1.41
CA VAL A 61 -5.66 3.53 1.38
C VAL A 61 -5.98 4.66 2.36
N LEU A 62 -6.89 5.57 1.96
CA LEU A 62 -7.41 6.62 2.84
C LEU A 62 -8.90 6.43 3.12
N ASN A 63 -9.45 7.14 4.11
CA ASN A 63 -10.88 7.12 4.47
C ASN A 63 -11.45 5.77 4.94
N ILE A 64 -10.60 4.88 5.46
CA ILE A 64 -11.07 3.63 6.07
C ILE A 64 -11.83 3.97 7.37
N THR A 65 -13.03 3.42 7.50
CA THR A 65 -13.86 3.53 8.71
C THR A 65 -14.26 2.14 9.18
N GLY A 66 -14.10 1.84 10.47
CA GLY A 66 -14.55 0.57 11.07
C GLY A 66 -13.64 -0.63 10.85
N ALA A 67 -12.38 -0.41 10.45
CA ALA A 67 -11.33 -1.44 10.42
C ALA A 67 -10.67 -1.66 11.78
#